data_AF-A0A2V9FN51-F1
#
_entry.id   AF-A0A2V9FN51-F1
#
_cell.length_a   1.000
_cell.length_b   1.000
_cell.length_c   1.000
_cell.angle_alpha   90.00
_cell.angle_beta   90.00
_cell.angle_gamma   90.00
#
_symmetry.space_group_name_H-M   'P 1'
#
loop_
_entity.id
_entity.type
_entity.pdbx_description
1 polymer ?
#
loop_
_entity_poly.entity_id
_entity_poly.type
_entity_poly.pdbx_seq_one_letter_code
_entity_poly.pdbx_strand_id
1 'polypeptide(L)'
;MSTGAPPLSGTPKPQAKALNCPKCGAAITLRSFGQAETVVCGSCHAILDAKDPNLAILQQFEAATGEVKPLIPLGTRGKLRGTDYEVIGFQRRSTKVEGITYYWQEYVLFNPYKGIRYLSEYHGHWNDISVCKTLPAVGSKLGGSSLTANYLGETYKHFQSAEANTDFVLGEFPWQVRVGELAEVTDFVHPPRVLSSEKLQNEVTWSIGEYMYGREVWDAFQLPGAPPEAMGVYENQPSPATTKVT
;
A
#
# COMPACT_ATOMS: atom_id res chain seq x y z
N MET A 1 -1.18 -24.21 -53.72
CA MET A 1 -1.85 -23.04 -53.10
C MET A 1 -1.99 -23.33 -51.61
N SER A 2 -0.96 -23.01 -50.81
CA SER A 2 -1.00 -23.22 -49.37
C SER A 2 -1.61 -21.98 -48.72
N THR A 3 -2.79 -22.11 -48.13
CA THR A 3 -3.46 -21.07 -47.36
C THR A 3 -2.84 -21.04 -45.97
N GLY A 4 -1.88 -20.13 -45.77
CA GLY A 4 -1.32 -19.84 -44.45
C GLY A 4 -2.41 -19.29 -43.53
N ALA A 5 -2.56 -19.92 -42.36
CA ALA A 5 -3.45 -19.44 -41.31
C ALA A 5 -3.04 -18.02 -40.87
N PRO A 6 -3.99 -17.13 -40.54
CA PRO A 6 -3.68 -15.82 -40.01
C PRO A 6 -2.95 -15.95 -38.67
N PRO A 7 -1.96 -15.10 -38.37
CA PRO A 7 -1.30 -15.10 -37.07
C PRO A 7 -2.34 -14.79 -35.99
N LEU A 8 -2.39 -15.64 -34.96
CA LEU A 8 -3.19 -15.44 -33.77
C LEU A 8 -2.82 -14.07 -33.18
N SER A 9 -3.81 -13.18 -33.08
CA SER A 9 -3.70 -11.89 -32.42
C SER A 9 -3.17 -12.11 -31.00
N GLY A 10 -1.96 -11.62 -30.73
CA GLY A 10 -1.40 -11.65 -29.38
C GLY A 10 -2.34 -10.97 -28.38
N THR A 11 -2.31 -11.42 -27.13
CA THR A 11 -3.08 -10.84 -26.03
C THR A 11 -2.87 -9.31 -26.02
N PRO A 12 -3.94 -8.49 -25.95
CA PRO A 12 -3.83 -7.04 -25.93
C PRO A 12 -2.82 -6.61 -24.86
N LYS A 13 -1.81 -5.83 -25.27
CA LYS A 13 -0.85 -5.27 -24.33
C LYS A 13 -1.61 -4.37 -23.36
N PRO A 14 -1.43 -4.51 -22.05
CA PRO A 14 -2.07 -3.64 -21.07
C PRO A 14 -1.71 -2.17 -21.38
N GLN A 15 -2.70 -1.30 -21.61
CA GLN A 15 -2.51 0.13 -21.89
C GLN A 15 -3.26 1.00 -20.89
N ALA A 16 -2.58 2.05 -20.42
CA ALA A 16 -3.15 3.01 -19.50
C ALA A 16 -4.28 3.80 -20.19
N LYS A 17 -5.33 4.13 -19.45
CA LYS A 17 -6.47 4.92 -19.97
C LYS A 17 -6.33 6.37 -19.52
N ALA A 18 -6.35 7.31 -20.46
CA ALA A 18 -6.43 8.73 -20.16
C ALA A 18 -7.91 9.16 -20.04
N LEU A 19 -8.22 9.87 -18.97
CA LEU A 19 -9.54 10.42 -18.65
C LEU A 19 -9.38 11.89 -18.20
N ASN A 20 -10.48 12.63 -18.13
CA ASN A 20 -10.48 13.97 -17.55
C ASN A 20 -11.34 13.99 -16.29
N CYS A 21 -10.87 14.65 -15.25
CA CYS A 21 -11.62 14.85 -14.02
C CYS A 21 -12.90 15.65 -14.32
N PRO A 22 -14.11 15.14 -14.02
CA PRO A 22 -15.36 15.86 -14.32
C PRO A 22 -15.54 17.13 -13.49
N LYS A 23 -14.80 17.28 -12.39
CA LYS A 23 -14.86 18.45 -11.51
C LYS A 23 -13.99 19.62 -11.99
N CYS A 24 -12.76 19.35 -12.43
CA CYS A 24 -11.78 20.41 -12.73
C CYS A 24 -11.15 20.32 -14.13
N GLY A 25 -11.47 19.30 -14.92
CA GLY A 25 -10.93 19.09 -16.27
C GLY A 25 -9.49 18.56 -16.33
N ALA A 26 -8.80 18.40 -15.19
CA ALA A 26 -7.44 17.89 -15.16
C ALA A 26 -7.35 16.45 -15.69
N ALA A 27 -6.25 16.14 -16.39
CA ALA A 27 -6.00 14.81 -16.90
C ALA A 27 -5.79 13.79 -15.77
N ILE A 28 -6.35 12.60 -15.94
CA ILE A 28 -6.22 11.43 -15.08
C ILE A 28 -5.66 10.30 -15.92
N THR A 29 -4.60 9.65 -15.44
CA THR A 29 -4.02 8.46 -16.08
C THR A 29 -4.32 7.26 -15.20
N LEU A 30 -5.15 6.33 -15.67
CA LEU A 30 -5.38 5.04 -15.03
C LEU A 30 -4.34 4.02 -15.49
N ARG A 31 -3.50 3.56 -14.58
CA ARG A 31 -2.37 2.66 -14.77
C ARG A 31 -2.71 1.22 -14.40
N SER A 32 -3.75 1.01 -13.59
CA SER A 32 -4.16 -0.29 -13.03
C SER A 32 -4.94 -1.21 -13.99
N PHE A 33 -5.06 -0.87 -15.28
CA PHE A 33 -5.77 -1.66 -16.31
C PHE A 33 -7.19 -2.14 -15.91
N GLY A 34 -7.95 -1.29 -15.21
CA GLY A 34 -9.33 -1.59 -14.79
C GLY A 34 -9.46 -2.27 -13.42
N GLN A 35 -8.36 -2.42 -12.69
CA GLN A 35 -8.35 -2.92 -11.31
C GLN A 35 -8.63 -1.83 -10.27
N ALA A 36 -8.61 -0.55 -10.66
CA ALA A 36 -9.03 0.54 -9.77
C ALA A 36 -10.55 0.49 -9.55
N GLU A 37 -10.95 0.54 -8.28
CA GLU A 37 -12.32 0.85 -7.86
C GLU A 37 -12.48 2.35 -7.66
N THR A 38 -11.43 3.04 -7.21
CA THR A 38 -11.40 4.51 -7.12
C THR A 38 -10.14 5.12 -7.70
N VAL A 39 -10.29 6.35 -8.19
CA VAL A 39 -9.18 7.20 -8.63
C VAL A 39 -9.33 8.60 -8.06
N VAL A 40 -8.23 9.14 -7.54
CA VAL A 40 -8.20 10.46 -6.91
C VAL A 40 -7.51 11.45 -7.84
N CYS A 41 -8.21 12.54 -8.17
CA CYS A 41 -7.67 13.60 -9.00
C CYS A 41 -6.54 14.35 -8.25
N GLY A 42 -5.31 14.28 -8.76
CA GLY A 42 -4.16 14.95 -8.16
C GLY A 42 -4.20 16.48 -8.22
N SER A 43 -5.13 17.10 -8.96
CA SER A 43 -5.26 18.56 -9.05
C SER A 43 -6.30 19.15 -8.09
N CYS A 44 -7.42 18.46 -7.87
CA CYS A 44 -8.54 19.01 -7.09
C CYS A 44 -9.04 18.09 -5.96
N HIS A 45 -8.35 16.97 -5.73
CA HIS A 45 -8.62 16.00 -4.66
C HIS A 45 -10.07 15.46 -4.65
N ALA A 46 -10.69 15.39 -5.82
CA ALA A 46 -11.92 14.63 -5.98
C ALA A 46 -11.59 13.13 -6.02
N ILE A 47 -12.24 12.37 -5.16
CA ILE A 47 -12.26 10.90 -5.19
C ILE A 47 -13.38 10.50 -6.13
N LEU A 48 -13.03 9.78 -7.19
CA LEU A 48 -13.91 9.43 -8.31
C LEU A 48 -14.09 7.92 -8.37
N ASP A 49 -15.28 7.50 -8.76
CA ASP A 49 -15.59 6.11 -9.09
C ASP A 49 -14.88 5.72 -10.40
N ALA A 50 -13.92 4.80 -10.33
CA ALA A 50 -13.16 4.37 -11.50
C ALA A 50 -13.92 3.35 -12.37
N LYS A 51 -15.01 2.77 -11.85
CA LYS A 51 -15.89 1.82 -12.54
C LYS A 51 -16.97 2.54 -13.34
N ASP A 52 -17.37 3.73 -12.91
CA ASP A 52 -18.26 4.60 -13.68
C ASP A 52 -17.53 5.19 -14.90
N PRO A 53 -18.01 4.96 -16.14
CA PRO A 53 -17.45 5.58 -17.34
C PRO A 53 -17.37 7.13 -17.29
N ASN A 54 -18.22 7.77 -16.50
CA ASN A 54 -18.29 9.22 -16.30
C ASN A 54 -17.50 9.71 -15.08
N LEU A 55 -16.83 8.83 -14.35
CA LEU A 55 -16.07 9.15 -13.13
C LEU A 55 -16.91 9.89 -12.08
N ALA A 56 -18.02 9.28 -11.64
CA ALA A 56 -18.88 9.89 -10.61
C ALA A 56 -18.08 10.34 -9.38
N ILE A 57 -18.37 11.53 -8.86
CA ILE A 57 -17.67 12.09 -7.71
C ILE A 57 -18.21 11.42 -6.44
N LEU A 58 -17.38 10.65 -5.75
CA LEU A 58 -17.74 9.92 -4.53
C LEU A 58 -17.51 10.74 -3.27
N GLN A 59 -16.46 11.54 -3.27
CA GLN A 59 -16.09 12.43 -2.17
C GLN A 59 -15.16 13.52 -2.71
N GLN A 60 -15.15 14.66 -2.04
CA GLN A 60 -14.12 15.68 -2.20
C GLN A 60 -13.57 15.99 -0.81
N PHE A 61 -12.27 16.18 -0.72
CA PHE A 61 -11.64 16.69 0.49
C PHE A 61 -10.73 17.87 0.15
N GLU A 62 -10.61 18.80 1.08
CA GLU A 62 -9.68 19.91 0.98
C GLU A 62 -8.42 19.53 1.75
N ALA A 63 -7.33 19.34 1.01
CA ALA A 63 -6.00 19.29 1.58
C ALA A 63 -5.29 20.56 1.19
N ALA A 64 -4.63 21.22 2.16
CA ALA A 64 -3.74 22.33 1.87
C ALA A 64 -2.71 21.87 0.84
N THR A 65 -2.73 22.52 -0.32
CA THR A 65 -1.98 22.08 -1.49
C THR A 65 -0.50 22.09 -1.17
N GLY A 66 0.15 20.92 -1.13
CA GLY A 66 1.59 20.79 -0.93
C GLY A 66 2.07 20.30 0.44
N GLU A 67 1.19 20.10 1.43
CA GLU A 67 1.59 19.58 2.74
C GLU A 67 1.95 18.09 2.73
N VAL A 68 1.37 17.31 1.81
CA VAL A 68 1.61 15.87 1.70
C VAL A 68 2.14 15.54 0.32
N LYS A 69 3.40 15.14 0.24
CA LYS A 69 4.06 14.74 -1.01
C LYS A 69 4.59 13.32 -0.87
N PRO A 70 4.21 12.39 -1.75
CA PRO A 70 4.78 11.05 -1.75
C PRO A 70 6.30 11.11 -1.90
N LEU A 71 7.03 10.34 -1.09
CA LEU A 71 8.48 10.12 -1.25
C LEU A 71 8.78 9.41 -2.57
N ILE A 72 7.88 8.53 -3.01
CA ILE A 72 7.91 7.87 -4.32
C ILE A 72 6.79 8.48 -5.18
N PRO A 73 7.10 9.28 -6.22
CA PRO A 73 6.08 9.88 -7.07
C PRO A 73 5.18 8.84 -7.73
N LEU A 74 3.89 9.15 -7.89
CA LEU A 74 2.97 8.29 -8.66
C LEU A 74 3.44 8.15 -10.12
N GLY A 75 3.30 6.95 -10.67
CA GLY A 75 3.81 6.56 -11.98
C GLY A 75 5.29 6.15 -11.99
N THR A 76 6.00 6.26 -10.87
CA THR A 76 7.37 5.76 -10.76
C THR A 76 7.37 4.24 -10.95
N ARG A 77 8.28 3.76 -11.80
CA ARG A 77 8.48 2.33 -12.06
C ARG A 77 9.76 1.86 -11.40
N GLY A 78 9.70 0.68 -10.79
CA GLY A 78 10.84 0.07 -10.13
C GLY A 78 10.75 -1.45 -10.15
N LYS A 79 11.83 -2.11 -9.73
CA LYS A 79 11.87 -3.56 -9.60
C LYS A 79 11.97 -3.94 -8.12
N LEU A 80 10.85 -4.38 -7.56
CA LEU A 80 10.75 -4.81 -6.16
C LEU A 80 10.73 -6.34 -6.11
N ARG A 81 11.66 -6.95 -5.36
CA ARG A 81 11.80 -8.42 -5.25
C ARG A 81 11.81 -9.14 -6.60
N GLY A 82 12.51 -8.56 -7.59
CA GLY A 82 12.63 -9.09 -8.94
C GLY A 82 11.43 -8.85 -9.87
N THR A 83 10.35 -8.26 -9.37
CA THR A 83 9.14 -7.96 -10.15
C THR A 83 9.04 -6.47 -10.45
N ASP A 84 8.72 -6.12 -11.70
CA ASP A 84 8.48 -4.73 -12.07
C ASP A 84 7.15 -4.25 -11.50
N TYR A 85 7.15 -3.10 -10.84
CA TYR A 85 5.95 -2.48 -10.29
C TYR A 85 5.90 -1.02 -10.68
N GLU A 86 4.68 -0.50 -10.83
CA GLU A 86 4.41 0.92 -10.97
C GLU A 86 3.68 1.42 -9.71
N VAL A 87 4.10 2.55 -9.16
CA VAL A 87 3.39 3.20 -8.05
C VAL A 87 2.13 3.86 -8.61
N ILE A 88 0.97 3.40 -8.18
CA ILE A 88 -0.32 3.87 -8.71
C ILE A 88 -1.15 4.64 -7.69
N GLY A 89 -0.97 4.37 -6.40
CA GLY A 89 -1.73 5.00 -5.32
C GLY A 89 -0.84 5.37 -4.15
N PHE A 90 -1.31 6.34 -3.36
CA PHE A 90 -0.62 6.85 -2.19
C PHE A 90 -1.66 7.28 -1.15
N GLN A 91 -1.46 6.91 0.12
CA GLN A 91 -2.23 7.46 1.22
C GLN A 91 -1.33 7.85 2.40
N ARG A 92 -1.77 8.86 3.15
CA ARG A 92 -1.25 9.15 4.49
C ARG A 92 -2.29 8.73 5.50
N ARG A 93 -1.85 7.99 6.51
CA ARG A 93 -2.68 7.55 7.61
C ARG A 93 -2.14 8.07 8.93
N SER A 94 -2.98 8.06 9.93
CA SER A 94 -2.59 8.43 11.28
C SER A 94 -3.26 7.62 12.37
N THR A 95 -2.63 7.61 13.54
CA THR A 95 -3.20 7.09 14.76
C THR A 95 -2.90 8.04 15.90
N LYS A 96 -3.77 8.07 16.91
CA LYS A 96 -3.62 8.94 18.07
C LYS A 96 -3.39 8.10 19.32
N VAL A 97 -2.23 8.27 19.94
CA VAL A 97 -1.86 7.59 21.19
C VAL A 97 -1.49 8.65 22.21
N GLU A 98 -2.16 8.63 23.36
CA GLU A 98 -1.92 9.56 24.47
C GLU A 98 -1.91 11.05 24.08
N GLY A 99 -2.78 11.43 23.13
CA GLY A 99 -2.90 12.81 22.68
C GLY A 99 -1.93 13.21 21.55
N ILE A 100 -0.97 12.35 21.21
CA ILE A 100 0.00 12.57 20.12
C ILE A 100 -0.50 11.86 18.86
N THR A 101 -0.48 12.56 17.73
CA THR A 101 -0.81 12.00 16.42
C THR A 101 0.46 11.54 15.72
N TYR A 102 0.48 10.27 15.32
CA TYR A 102 1.56 9.66 14.56
C TYR A 102 1.09 9.43 13.12
N TYR A 103 1.92 9.78 12.15
CA TYR A 103 1.60 9.67 10.72
C TYR A 103 2.51 8.67 10.04
N TRP A 104 1.96 7.87 9.15
CA TRP A 104 2.71 7.02 8.22
C TRP A 104 2.15 7.14 6.81
N GLN A 105 2.92 6.64 5.85
CA GLN A 105 2.60 6.69 4.43
C GLN A 105 2.44 5.27 3.91
N GLU A 106 1.51 5.08 2.97
CA GLU A 106 1.33 3.81 2.28
C GLU A 106 1.23 4.03 0.78
N TYR A 107 1.76 3.10 0.01
CA TYR A 107 1.82 3.14 -1.44
C TYR A 107 1.13 1.90 -2.01
N VAL A 108 0.36 2.10 -3.06
CA VAL A 108 -0.22 1.02 -3.86
C VAL A 108 0.65 0.81 -5.09
N LEU A 109 1.20 -0.39 -5.22
CA LEU A 109 2.02 -0.82 -6.34
C LEU A 109 1.24 -1.78 -7.22
N PHE A 110 1.43 -1.69 -8.52
CA PHE A 110 0.74 -2.56 -9.46
C PHE A 110 1.66 -3.16 -10.53
N ASN A 111 1.43 -4.44 -10.81
CA ASN A 111 1.97 -5.15 -11.95
C ASN A 111 0.83 -5.89 -12.67
N PRO A 112 0.72 -5.83 -14.01
CA PRO A 112 -0.36 -6.47 -14.76
C PRO A 112 -0.44 -8.00 -14.62
N TYR A 113 0.66 -8.65 -14.23
CA TYR A 113 0.76 -10.11 -14.13
C TYR A 113 0.87 -10.61 -12.68
N LYS A 114 1.34 -9.76 -11.75
CA LYS A 114 1.55 -10.10 -10.34
C LYS A 114 0.53 -9.43 -9.41
N GLY A 115 -0.30 -8.54 -9.93
CA GLY A 115 -1.36 -7.86 -9.18
C GLY A 115 -0.83 -6.73 -8.32
N ILE A 116 -1.52 -6.50 -7.20
CA ILE A 116 -1.27 -5.40 -6.27
C ILE A 116 -0.27 -5.82 -5.20
N ARG A 117 0.60 -4.90 -4.82
CA ARG A 117 1.55 -4.98 -3.71
C ARG A 117 1.55 -3.63 -3.00
N TYR A 118 1.99 -3.57 -1.75
CA TYR A 118 1.98 -2.33 -0.99
C TYR A 118 3.35 -2.04 -0.40
N LEU A 119 3.64 -0.76 -0.17
CA LEU A 119 4.70 -0.34 0.73
C LEU A 119 4.09 0.47 1.87
N SER A 120 4.62 0.33 3.08
CA SER A 120 4.41 1.33 4.13
C SER A 120 5.73 1.98 4.51
N GLU A 121 5.66 3.23 4.96
CA GLU A 121 6.79 4.00 5.43
C GLU A 121 6.42 4.77 6.70
N TYR A 122 7.25 4.62 7.73
CA TYR A 122 7.16 5.37 8.98
C TYR A 122 8.56 5.80 9.43
N HIS A 123 8.83 7.11 9.41
CA HIS A 123 10.10 7.69 9.88
C HIS A 123 11.36 7.03 9.29
N GLY A 124 11.37 6.75 7.99
CA GLY A 124 12.47 6.13 7.26
C GLY A 124 12.52 4.60 7.35
N HIS A 125 11.63 3.98 8.13
CA HIS A 125 11.45 2.53 8.15
C HIS A 125 10.40 2.12 7.12
N TRP A 126 10.71 1.09 6.32
CA TRP A 126 9.85 0.65 5.22
C TRP A 126 9.39 -0.79 5.42
N ASN A 127 8.21 -1.12 4.91
CA ASN A 127 7.78 -2.49 4.73
C ASN A 127 7.35 -2.77 3.29
N ASP A 128 7.62 -3.99 2.86
CA ASP A 128 7.10 -4.59 1.64
C ASP A 128 5.96 -5.54 1.97
N ILE A 129 4.75 -5.19 1.53
CA ILE A 129 3.51 -5.75 2.05
C ILE A 129 2.72 -6.46 0.94
N SER A 130 2.17 -7.62 1.29
CA SER A 130 1.21 -8.35 0.47
C SER A 130 0.04 -8.87 1.29
N VAL A 131 -1.11 -9.06 0.65
CA VAL A 131 -2.26 -9.70 1.29
C VAL A 131 -1.94 -11.15 1.62
N CYS A 132 -2.40 -11.62 2.78
CA CYS A 132 -2.22 -13.00 3.20
C CYS A 132 -2.93 -13.96 2.24
N LYS A 133 -2.26 -15.05 1.87
CA LYS A 133 -2.81 -16.08 0.96
C LYS A 133 -3.84 -16.97 1.65
N THR A 134 -3.77 -17.05 2.98
CA THR A 134 -4.66 -17.83 3.84
C THR A 134 -4.95 -17.02 5.09
N LEU A 135 -6.08 -17.26 5.74
CA LEU A 135 -6.39 -16.60 7.00
C LEU A 135 -5.43 -17.06 8.10
N PRO A 136 -4.81 -16.13 8.86
CA PRO A 136 -4.06 -16.46 10.06
C PRO A 136 -4.95 -17.06 11.15
N ALA A 137 -4.38 -17.98 11.94
CA ALA A 137 -5.04 -18.54 13.11
C ALA A 137 -4.70 -17.70 14.34
N VAL A 138 -5.66 -16.93 14.83
CA VAL A 138 -5.51 -16.10 16.03
C VAL A 138 -5.83 -16.92 17.28
N GLY A 139 -4.98 -16.84 18.30
CA GLY A 139 -5.18 -17.54 19.55
C GLY A 139 -4.51 -16.84 20.74
N SER A 140 -4.98 -17.16 21.94
CA SER A 140 -4.33 -16.77 23.19
C SER A 140 -3.48 -17.93 23.71
N LYS A 141 -2.34 -17.62 24.34
CA LYS A 141 -1.59 -18.66 25.07
C LYS A 141 -2.40 -19.11 26.28
N LEU A 142 -2.56 -20.42 26.48
CA LEU A 142 -3.11 -20.99 27.71
C LEU A 142 -2.29 -20.48 28.91
N GLY A 143 -2.93 -19.73 29.81
CA GLY A 143 -2.34 -19.21 31.04
C GLY A 143 -1.66 -17.83 30.93
N GLY A 144 -1.81 -17.10 29.81
CA GLY A 144 -1.27 -15.74 29.69
C GLY A 144 -2.11 -14.81 28.78
N SER A 145 -2.00 -13.50 28.99
CA SER A 145 -2.74 -12.46 28.25
C SER A 145 -2.16 -12.11 26.87
N SER A 146 -1.07 -12.73 26.45
CA SER A 146 -0.40 -12.38 25.19
C SER A 146 -1.12 -13.05 24.01
N LEU A 147 -1.81 -12.22 23.22
CA LEU A 147 -2.44 -12.60 21.96
C LEU A 147 -1.34 -12.97 20.93
N THR A 148 -1.59 -14.01 20.15
CA THR A 148 -0.69 -14.48 19.08
C THR A 148 -1.46 -14.80 17.82
N ALA A 149 -0.79 -14.74 16.68
CA ALA A 149 -1.33 -15.17 15.40
C ALA A 149 -0.34 -16.16 14.75
N ASN A 150 -0.85 -17.29 14.26
CA ASN A 150 -0.07 -18.22 13.45
C ASN A 150 -0.37 -18.01 11.97
N TYR A 151 0.67 -17.82 11.17
CA TYR A 151 0.56 -17.71 9.72
C TYR A 151 1.68 -18.51 9.06
N LEU A 152 1.32 -19.44 8.17
CA LEU A 152 2.25 -20.31 7.44
C LEU A 152 3.28 -21.03 8.32
N GLY A 153 2.88 -21.45 9.53
CA GLY A 153 3.73 -22.20 10.45
C GLY A 153 4.54 -21.34 11.43
N GLU A 154 4.44 -20.01 11.34
CA GLU A 154 5.16 -19.09 12.22
C GLU A 154 4.22 -18.36 13.16
N THR A 155 4.66 -18.19 14.41
CA THR A 155 3.86 -17.53 15.45
C THR A 155 4.34 -16.10 15.66
N TYR A 156 3.47 -15.17 15.34
CA TYR A 156 3.63 -13.73 15.52
C TYR A 156 3.04 -13.33 16.88
N LYS A 157 3.75 -12.47 17.61
CA LYS A 157 3.29 -11.96 18.91
C LYS A 157 2.57 -10.64 18.71
N HIS A 158 1.45 -10.44 19.39
CA HIS A 158 0.77 -9.14 19.39
C HIS A 158 1.74 -8.04 19.80
N PHE A 159 1.75 -6.96 19.02
CA PHE A 159 2.58 -5.79 19.23
C PHE A 159 1.71 -4.60 19.64
N GLN A 160 0.73 -4.26 18.81
CA GLN A 160 -0.13 -3.10 19.03
C GLN A 160 -1.52 -3.34 18.42
N SER A 161 -2.53 -2.73 19.04
CA SER A 161 -3.83 -2.50 18.41
C SER A 161 -4.11 -1.00 18.46
N ALA A 162 -4.58 -0.44 17.35
CA ALA A 162 -4.81 0.99 17.22
C ALA A 162 -5.92 1.27 16.21
N GLU A 163 -6.48 2.47 16.25
CA GLU A 163 -7.34 2.99 15.19
C GLU A 163 -6.48 3.74 14.17
N ALA A 164 -6.64 3.43 12.89
CA ALA A 164 -5.97 4.08 11.78
C ALA A 164 -6.94 4.95 10.99
N ASN A 165 -6.72 6.25 10.98
CA ASN A 165 -7.47 7.23 10.18
C ASN A 165 -6.82 7.43 8.81
N THR A 166 -7.62 7.49 7.75
CA THR A 166 -7.16 7.89 6.40
C THR A 166 -7.22 9.41 6.26
N ASP A 167 -6.07 10.09 6.29
CA ASP A 167 -5.98 11.55 6.28
C ASP A 167 -5.96 12.14 4.88
N PHE A 168 -5.34 11.43 3.93
CA PHE A 168 -5.04 11.95 2.61
C PHE A 168 -4.82 10.82 1.61
N VAL A 169 -5.28 11.00 0.37
CA VAL A 169 -5.19 9.98 -0.69
C VAL A 169 -4.86 10.60 -2.03
N LEU A 170 -4.12 9.89 -2.88
CA LEU A 170 -3.81 10.25 -4.26
C LEU A 170 -3.72 8.99 -5.12
N GLY A 171 -4.04 9.11 -6.42
CA GLY A 171 -3.86 8.03 -7.37
C GLY A 171 -4.99 6.99 -7.34
N GLU A 172 -4.65 5.74 -7.62
CA GLU A 172 -5.58 4.63 -7.85
C GLU A 172 -5.60 3.65 -6.68
N PHE A 173 -6.80 3.19 -6.31
CA PHE A 173 -7.01 2.22 -5.24
C PHE A 173 -7.90 1.06 -5.71
N PRO A 174 -7.57 -0.20 -5.37
CA PRO A 174 -8.40 -1.37 -5.67
C PRO A 174 -9.62 -1.52 -4.73
N TRP A 175 -9.92 -0.51 -3.90
CA TRP A 175 -11.12 -0.43 -3.06
C TRP A 175 -11.73 0.96 -3.14
N GLN A 176 -12.91 1.14 -2.55
CA GLN A 176 -13.58 2.43 -2.48
C GLN A 176 -13.03 3.30 -1.35
N VAL A 177 -11.85 3.89 -1.56
CA VAL A 177 -11.15 4.68 -0.53
C VAL A 177 -11.94 5.92 -0.12
N ARG A 178 -11.90 6.27 1.17
CA ARG A 178 -12.49 7.50 1.72
C ARG A 178 -11.54 8.18 2.71
N VAL A 179 -11.52 9.52 2.66
CA VAL A 179 -10.84 10.33 3.67
C VAL A 179 -11.73 10.45 4.91
N GLY A 180 -11.13 10.33 6.09
CA GLY A 180 -11.81 10.26 7.39
C GLY A 180 -12.29 8.85 7.76
N GLU A 181 -11.90 7.84 6.99
CA GLU A 181 -12.20 6.46 7.30
C GLU A 181 -11.35 5.95 8.46
N LEU A 182 -12.00 5.27 9.41
CA LEU A 182 -11.37 4.70 10.61
C LEU A 182 -11.37 3.18 10.51
N ALA A 183 -10.18 2.59 10.56
CA ALA A 183 -10.00 1.15 10.59
C ALA A 183 -9.38 0.70 11.92
N GLU A 184 -9.87 -0.42 12.46
CA GLU A 184 -9.25 -1.08 13.61
C GLU A 184 -8.08 -1.92 13.09
N VAL A 185 -6.85 -1.57 13.46
CA VAL A 185 -5.63 -2.28 13.08
C VAL A 185 -5.07 -3.04 14.27
N THR A 186 -4.64 -4.28 14.06
CA THR A 186 -3.91 -5.06 15.05
C THR A 186 -2.70 -5.72 14.41
N ASP A 187 -1.53 -5.36 14.91
CA ASP A 187 -0.24 -5.80 14.41
C ASP A 187 0.38 -6.87 15.29
N PHE A 188 0.95 -7.89 14.64
CA PHE A 188 1.67 -8.97 15.26
C PHE A 188 3.06 -9.08 14.64
N VAL A 189 4.10 -9.19 15.45
CA VAL A 189 5.48 -9.16 14.98
C VAL A 189 6.19 -10.50 15.15
N HIS A 190 6.92 -10.87 14.11
CA HIS A 190 8.00 -11.85 14.12
C HIS A 190 9.10 -11.29 13.21
N PRO A 191 9.96 -10.38 13.72
CA PRO A 191 10.97 -9.69 12.92
C PRO A 191 11.76 -10.66 12.02
N PRO A 192 12.01 -10.32 10.73
CA PRO A 192 11.76 -9.02 10.07
C PRO A 192 10.30 -8.78 9.64
N ARG A 193 9.33 -9.59 10.05
CA ARG A 193 7.96 -9.53 9.53
C ARG A 193 6.95 -8.99 10.52
N VAL A 194 5.94 -8.33 9.98
CA VAL A 194 4.72 -7.89 10.67
C VAL A 194 3.51 -8.48 9.96
N LEU A 195 2.61 -9.08 10.73
CA LEU A 195 1.33 -9.58 10.28
C LEU A 195 0.26 -8.63 10.82
N SER A 196 -0.51 -8.01 9.92
CA SER A 196 -1.47 -6.97 10.27
C SER A 196 -2.88 -7.43 9.93
N SER A 197 -3.78 -7.32 10.90
CA SER A 197 -5.22 -7.42 10.68
C SER A 197 -5.78 -6.01 10.62
N GLU A 198 -6.45 -5.66 9.53
CA GLU A 198 -7.18 -4.42 9.39
C GLU A 198 -8.67 -4.73 9.26
N LYS A 199 -9.47 -4.16 10.16
CA LYS A 199 -10.92 -4.28 10.15
C LYS A 199 -11.52 -2.93 9.81
N LEU A 200 -12.25 -2.91 8.71
CA LEU A 200 -13.02 -1.77 8.25
C LEU A 200 -14.48 -2.20 8.11
N GLN A 201 -15.37 -1.57 8.88
CA GLN A 201 -16.78 -1.95 8.94
C GLN A 201 -16.95 -3.46 9.25
N ASN A 202 -17.44 -4.23 8.28
CA ASN A 202 -17.69 -5.67 8.39
C ASN A 202 -16.64 -6.53 7.66
N GLU A 203 -15.62 -5.90 7.07
CA GLU A 203 -14.56 -6.59 6.34
C GLU A 203 -13.27 -6.61 7.17
N VAL A 204 -12.62 -7.77 7.19
CA VAL A 204 -11.31 -7.95 7.83
C VAL A 204 -10.33 -8.41 6.76
N THR A 205 -9.28 -7.63 6.55
CA THR A 205 -8.18 -7.97 5.66
C THR A 205 -6.94 -8.31 6.49
N TRP A 206 -6.21 -9.33 6.07
CA TRP A 206 -4.93 -9.69 6.65
C TRP A 206 -3.81 -9.46 5.65
N SER A 207 -2.75 -8.81 6.08
CA SER A 207 -1.55 -8.57 5.28
C SER A 207 -0.29 -9.00 6.03
N ILE A 208 0.75 -9.32 5.27
CA ILE A 208 2.08 -9.67 5.76
C ILE A 208 3.07 -8.68 5.15
N GLY A 209 3.76 -7.95 6.02
CA GLY A 209 4.84 -7.04 5.71
C GLY A 209 6.19 -7.64 6.06
N GLU A 210 7.19 -7.36 5.25
CA GLU A 210 8.60 -7.64 5.54
C GLU A 210 9.40 -6.34 5.53
N TYR A 211 10.19 -6.13 6.58
CA TYR A 211 11.01 -4.94 6.75
C TYR A 211 11.95 -4.73 5.58
N MET A 212 12.07 -3.48 5.14
CA MET A 212 13.04 -3.01 4.16
C MET A 212 13.77 -1.79 4.69
N TYR A 213 15.06 -1.68 4.36
CA TYR A 213 15.81 -0.45 4.54
C TYR A 213 15.46 0.53 3.43
N GLY A 214 15.39 1.83 3.76
CA GLY A 214 15.10 2.87 2.76
C GLY A 214 16.02 2.82 1.52
N ARG A 215 17.28 2.40 1.68
CA ARG A 215 18.20 2.23 0.54
C ARG A 215 17.71 1.20 -0.48
N GLU A 216 17.10 0.12 -0.01
CA GLU A 216 16.58 -0.93 -0.88
C GLU A 216 15.38 -0.43 -1.69
N VAL A 217 14.58 0.46 -1.09
CA VAL A 217 13.47 1.13 -1.79
C VAL A 217 14.01 2.14 -2.81
N TRP A 218 14.99 2.96 -2.44
CA TRP A 218 15.61 3.91 -3.36
C TRP A 218 16.25 3.21 -4.57
N ASP A 219 16.98 2.14 -4.32
CA ASP A 219 17.59 1.32 -5.37
C ASP A 219 16.53 0.65 -6.24
N ALA A 220 15.48 0.07 -5.64
CA ALA A 220 14.41 -0.61 -6.37
C ALA A 220 13.69 0.33 -7.36
N PHE A 221 13.46 1.58 -6.98
CA PHE A 221 12.74 2.57 -7.78
C PHE A 221 13.64 3.59 -8.48
N GLN A 222 14.97 3.43 -8.39
CA GLN A 222 15.96 4.32 -9.02
C GLN A 222 15.73 5.80 -8.65
N LEU A 223 15.42 6.04 -7.37
CA LEU A 223 15.08 7.37 -6.87
C LEU A 223 16.33 8.23 -6.75
N PRO A 224 16.24 9.55 -7.03
CA PRO A 224 17.36 10.45 -6.87
C PRO A 224 17.74 10.63 -5.38
N GLY A 225 19.02 10.89 -5.13
CA GLY A 225 19.53 11.19 -3.80
C GLY A 225 19.55 9.96 -2.88
N ALA A 226 19.28 10.18 -1.60
CA ALA A 226 19.28 9.16 -0.56
C ALA A 226 17.93 9.13 0.18
N PRO A 227 17.52 7.97 0.72
CA PRO A 227 16.36 7.88 1.60
C PRO A 227 16.54 8.74 2.86
N PRO A 228 15.45 9.25 3.45
CA PRO A 228 15.48 9.74 4.82
C PRO A 228 16.09 8.69 5.76
N GLU A 229 16.90 9.14 6.73
CA GLU A 229 17.43 8.24 7.74
C GLU A 229 16.31 7.69 8.62
N ALA A 230 16.42 6.41 8.95
CA ALA A 230 15.47 5.75 9.83
C ALA A 230 15.61 6.29 11.26
N MET A 231 14.52 6.76 11.86
CA MET A 231 14.52 7.32 13.21
C MET A 231 13.84 6.41 14.22
N GLY A 232 14.59 6.04 15.27
CA GLY A 232 14.08 5.22 16.36
C GLY A 232 14.21 3.72 16.08
N VAL A 233 13.34 2.93 16.71
CA VAL A 233 13.25 1.48 16.52
C VAL A 233 11.85 1.16 16.05
N TYR A 234 11.75 0.41 14.96
CA TYR A 234 10.46 0.03 14.38
C TYR A 234 10.03 -1.39 14.74
N GLU A 235 8.73 -1.64 14.71
CA GLU A 235 8.07 -2.82 15.28
C GLU A 235 8.63 -4.17 14.82
N ASN A 236 9.00 -4.26 13.54
CA ASN A 236 9.55 -5.45 12.92
C ASN A 236 11.01 -5.25 12.45
N GLN A 237 11.68 -4.20 12.91
CA GLN A 237 13.08 -3.96 12.59
C GLN A 237 13.95 -5.11 13.11
N PRO A 238 14.80 -5.72 12.25
CA PRO A 238 15.74 -6.74 12.69
C PRO A 238 16.70 -6.20 13.75
N SER A 239 16.98 -7.01 14.78
CA SER A 239 17.98 -6.64 15.79
C SER A 239 19.35 -6.48 15.11
N PRO A 240 20.06 -5.35 15.32
CA PRO A 240 21.40 -5.13 14.78
C PRO A 240 22.39 -6.23 15.19
N ALA A 241 22.19 -6.84 16.36
CA ALA A 241 23.06 -7.87 16.93
C ALA A 241 22.99 -9.23 16.22
N THR A 242 22.01 -9.43 15.34
CA THR A 242 21.80 -10.68 14.59
C THR A 242 22.53 -10.70 13.24
N THR A 243 23.18 -9.60 12.87
CA THR A 243 24.00 -9.51 11.65
C THR A 243 25.38 -10.14 11.87
N LYS A 244 25.42 -11.42 12.26
CA LYS A 244 26.62 -12.23 12.06
C LYS A 244 26.57 -12.76 10.64
N VAL A 245 27.06 -11.96 9.70
CA VAL A 245 27.52 -12.48 8.41
C VAL A 245 28.80 -13.25 8.69
N THR A 246 28.68 -14.58 8.78
CA THR A 246 29.80 -15.50 8.49
C THR A 246 29.70 -15.93 7.04
#